data_AF-A0A957FMU4-F1
#
_entry.id   AF-A0A957FMU4-F1
#
_cell.length_a   1.000
_cell.length_b   1.000
_cell.length_c   1.000
_cell.angle_alpha   90.00
_cell.angle_beta   90.00
_cell.angle_gamma   90.00
#
_symmetry.space_group_name_H-M   'P 1'
#
loop_
_entity.id
_entity.type
_entity.pdbx_description
1 polymer ?
#
loop_
_entity_poly.entity_id
_entity_poly.type
_entity_poly.pdbx_seq_one_letter_code
_entity_poly.pdbx_strand_id
1 'polypeptide(L)'
;MSSPTNPDLYTPIRYWLSANIGAYAAFRRWLRAAGYSESALNIYSCAVRLAISQLDKPYWQISDADLDEVRVLIADCFPSEGTRQSYHKGLLKLAEWLRQRQGKPQPTKPTNWDYFLAGIPPEITTLIQRYIRHCQRNWLAEKQQRLTDHLVGTLTRFLRWAVAEAPVKTVADLNPTLWFGYLDARLAAGIGAATLNRELFCLQSWLRYLQEQEIPICERLLRVERLKEGPKLPKDVSVAQLQQVAAEIEREAVSSHLGLRRCGVMDRAWWRLMLCSGLRVGEVRRLRQS
;
A
#
# COMPACT_ATOMS: atom_id res chain seq x y z
N MET A 1 -1.39 10.00 30.17
CA MET A 1 -1.83 8.59 30.25
C MET A 1 -0.66 7.78 30.75
N SER A 2 -0.65 7.44 32.05
CA SER A 2 0.40 6.62 32.65
C SER A 2 0.14 5.17 32.25
N SER A 3 0.99 4.59 31.40
CA SER A 3 0.90 3.18 31.06
C SER A 3 1.08 2.34 32.33
N PRO A 4 0.23 1.34 32.59
CA PRO A 4 0.41 0.44 33.72
C PRO A 4 1.76 -0.26 33.51
N THR A 5 2.74 0.15 34.30
CA THR A 5 4.11 -0.36 34.19
C THR A 5 4.12 -1.58 35.08
N ASN A 6 3.75 -2.74 34.54
CA ASN A 6 4.07 -4.00 35.20
C ASN A 6 5.61 -4.11 35.18
N PRO A 7 6.30 -3.88 36.31
CA PRO A 7 7.74 -3.71 36.33
C PRO A 7 8.46 -5.01 35.93
N ASP A 8 7.78 -6.16 36.07
CA ASP A 8 8.31 -7.48 35.77
C ASP A 8 8.36 -7.78 34.26
N LEU A 9 7.64 -7.01 33.43
CA LEU A 9 7.64 -7.20 31.98
C LEU A 9 8.88 -6.62 31.29
N TYR A 10 9.68 -5.81 31.98
CA TYR A 10 10.80 -5.11 31.37
C TYR A 10 12.11 -5.37 32.12
N THR A 11 13.01 -6.12 31.50
CA THR A 11 14.43 -6.10 31.84
C THR A 11 14.96 -4.66 31.74
N PRO A 12 15.50 -4.05 32.82
CA PRO A 12 16.06 -2.71 32.77
C PRO A 12 17.19 -2.60 31.73
N ILE A 13 17.28 -1.45 31.04
CA ILE A 13 18.22 -1.23 29.91
C ILE A 13 19.68 -1.56 30.27
N ARG A 14 20.09 -1.36 31.53
CA ARG A 14 21.45 -1.68 32.00
C ARG A 14 21.80 -3.16 31.95
N TYR A 15 20.81 -4.05 31.89
CA TYR A 15 21.02 -5.50 31.77
C TYR A 15 20.87 -5.99 30.33
N TRP A 16 20.61 -5.11 29.38
CA TRP A 16 20.55 -5.51 27.98
C TRP A 16 21.95 -5.79 27.44
N LEU A 17 22.02 -6.68 26.46
CA LEU A 17 23.21 -6.83 25.62
C LEU A 17 23.64 -5.46 25.07
N SER A 18 24.94 -5.15 25.13
CA SER A 18 25.48 -3.85 24.70
C SER A 18 25.08 -3.50 23.25
N ALA A 19 25.05 -4.50 22.38
CA ALA A 19 24.56 -4.41 21.00
C ALA A 19 23.13 -3.85 20.89
N ASN A 20 22.25 -4.23 21.82
CA ASN A 20 20.84 -3.85 21.79
C ASN A 20 20.61 -2.43 22.29
N ILE A 21 21.45 -1.92 23.20
CA ILE A 21 21.40 -0.53 23.66
C ILE A 21 21.67 0.41 22.48
N GLY A 22 22.75 0.16 21.72
CA GLY A 22 23.09 0.92 20.52
C GLY A 22 22.02 0.80 19.43
N ALA A 23 21.48 -0.40 19.21
CA ALA A 23 20.42 -0.67 18.26
C ALA A 23 19.13 0.10 18.57
N TYR A 24 18.70 0.11 19.84
CA TYR A 24 17.51 0.83 20.28
C TYR A 24 17.62 2.33 20.03
N ALA A 25 18.76 2.93 20.39
CA ALA A 25 19.00 4.34 20.11
C ALA A 25 19.02 4.64 18.61
N ALA A 26 19.63 3.75 17.80
CA ALA A 26 19.65 3.87 16.35
C ALA A 26 18.24 3.72 15.72
N PHE A 27 17.40 2.83 16.24
CA PHE A 27 16.00 2.66 15.84
C PHE A 27 15.19 3.93 16.11
N ARG A 28 15.32 4.53 17.30
CA ARG A 28 14.64 5.81 17.63
C ARG A 28 15.06 6.94 16.70
N ARG A 29 16.37 7.06 16.41
CA ARG A 29 16.88 8.04 15.44
C ARG A 29 16.32 7.80 14.04
N TRP A 30 16.22 6.55 13.62
CA TRP A 30 15.64 6.17 12.33
C TRP A 30 14.16 6.57 12.22
N LEU A 31 13.34 6.28 13.24
CA LEU A 31 11.95 6.73 13.28
C LEU A 31 11.84 8.27 13.23
N ARG A 32 12.68 8.99 13.99
CA ARG A 32 12.66 10.47 13.97
C ARG A 32 13.04 11.01 12.60
N ALA A 33 14.06 10.43 11.96
CA ALA A 33 14.48 10.81 10.62
C ALA A 33 13.41 10.50 9.55
N ALA A 34 12.50 9.56 9.82
CA ALA A 34 11.34 9.23 8.99
C ALA A 34 10.11 10.10 9.29
N GLY A 35 10.21 11.11 10.18
CA GLY A 35 9.15 12.10 10.41
C GLY A 35 8.05 11.65 11.37
N TYR A 36 8.25 10.57 12.14
CA TYR A 36 7.25 10.15 13.14
C TYR A 36 7.16 11.17 14.29
N SER A 37 5.93 11.42 14.75
CA SER A 37 5.66 12.30 15.90
C SER A 37 6.25 11.74 17.19
N GLU A 38 6.47 12.59 18.20
CA GLU A 38 7.04 12.17 19.49
C GLU A 38 6.14 11.15 20.22
N SER A 39 4.80 11.26 20.06
CA SER A 39 3.85 10.26 20.56
C SER A 39 4.06 8.89 19.91
N ALA A 40 4.14 8.83 18.58
CA ALA A 40 4.39 7.58 17.86
C ALA A 40 5.78 7.01 18.19
N LEU A 41 6.80 7.86 18.29
CA LEU A 41 8.15 7.49 18.74
C LEU A 41 8.09 6.78 20.09
N ASN A 42 7.41 7.36 21.08
CA ASN A 42 7.33 6.78 22.42
C ASN A 42 6.57 5.44 22.42
N ILE A 43 5.42 5.38 21.76
CA ILE A 43 4.62 4.15 21.66
C ILE A 43 5.41 3.02 20.98
N TYR A 44 6.05 3.29 19.83
CA TYR A 44 6.82 2.27 19.12
C TYR A 44 8.07 1.87 19.89
N SER A 45 8.71 2.84 20.54
CA SER A 45 9.86 2.59 21.42
C SER A 45 9.51 1.70 22.61
N CYS A 46 8.29 1.79 23.17
CA CYS A 46 7.83 0.89 24.22
C CYS A 46 7.71 -0.56 23.72
N ALA A 47 7.16 -0.77 22.51
CA ALA A 47 7.06 -2.09 21.90
C ALA A 47 8.44 -2.70 21.63
N VAL A 48 9.39 -1.91 21.10
CA VAL A 48 10.77 -2.37 20.88
C VAL A 48 11.48 -2.67 22.19
N ARG A 49 11.26 -1.84 23.22
CA ARG A 49 11.82 -2.10 24.55
C ARG A 49 11.36 -3.44 25.09
N LEU A 50 10.06 -3.75 24.94
CA LEU A 50 9.49 -5.03 25.34
C LEU A 50 10.13 -6.20 24.56
N ALA A 51 10.21 -6.08 23.23
CA ALA A 51 10.81 -7.12 22.39
C ALA A 51 12.26 -7.41 22.75
N ILE A 52 13.09 -6.36 22.89
CA ILE A 52 14.51 -6.49 23.25
C ILE A 52 14.66 -7.09 24.65
N SER A 53 13.83 -6.68 25.62
CA SER A 53 13.94 -7.19 26.99
C SER A 53 13.57 -8.66 27.13
N GLN A 54 12.70 -9.18 26.25
CA GLN A 54 12.13 -10.52 26.37
C GLN A 54 12.91 -11.56 25.56
N LEU A 55 13.49 -11.16 24.42
CA LEU A 55 14.10 -12.11 23.49
C LEU A 55 15.55 -12.51 23.86
N ASP A 56 16.22 -11.75 24.73
CA ASP A 56 17.63 -11.95 25.15
C ASP A 56 18.61 -12.33 24.01
N LYS A 57 18.35 -11.80 22.81
CA LYS A 57 19.14 -12.04 21.60
C LYS A 57 19.70 -10.72 21.10
N PRO A 58 20.90 -10.69 20.50
CA PRO A 58 21.37 -9.50 19.82
C PRO A 58 20.46 -9.18 18.63
N TYR A 59 20.25 -7.88 18.36
CA TYR A 59 19.22 -7.43 17.42
C TYR A 59 19.34 -8.04 16.01
N TRP A 60 20.53 -8.39 15.54
CA TRP A 60 20.75 -9.01 14.23
C TRP A 60 20.31 -10.48 14.15
N GLN A 61 20.08 -11.14 15.29
CA GLN A 61 19.55 -12.50 15.37
C GLN A 61 18.03 -12.55 15.56
N ILE A 62 17.38 -11.41 15.84
CA ILE A 62 15.92 -11.34 15.96
C ILE A 62 15.28 -11.60 14.60
N SER A 63 14.46 -12.64 14.55
CA SER A 63 13.69 -13.10 13.38
C SER A 63 12.24 -12.61 13.44
N ASP A 64 11.47 -12.83 12.35
CA ASP A 64 10.04 -12.52 12.37
C ASP A 64 9.26 -13.44 13.34
N ALA A 65 9.70 -14.69 13.54
CA ALA A 65 9.10 -15.62 14.50
C ALA A 65 9.27 -15.15 15.95
N ASP A 66 10.46 -14.62 16.30
CA ASP A 66 10.71 -14.02 17.62
C ASP A 66 9.75 -12.84 17.87
N LEU A 67 9.47 -12.03 16.85
CA LEU A 67 8.52 -10.93 16.98
C LEU A 67 7.07 -11.39 17.11
N ASP A 68 6.73 -12.58 16.60
CA ASP A 68 5.41 -13.20 16.80
C ASP A 68 5.23 -13.69 18.24
N GLU A 69 6.26 -14.27 18.85
CA GLU A 69 6.25 -14.61 20.29
C GLU A 69 6.00 -13.36 21.15
N VAL A 70 6.64 -12.23 20.84
CA VAL A 70 6.40 -10.97 21.54
C VAL A 70 4.97 -10.45 21.31
N ARG A 71 4.34 -10.71 20.15
CA ARG A 71 2.93 -10.34 19.91
C ARG A 71 1.99 -11.15 20.79
N VAL A 72 2.24 -12.44 20.99
CA VAL A 72 1.48 -13.29 21.90
C VAL A 72 1.60 -12.74 23.32
N LEU A 73 2.82 -12.45 23.78
CA LEU A 73 3.05 -11.83 25.09
C LEU A 73 2.29 -10.50 25.26
N ILE A 74 2.29 -9.65 24.22
CA ILE A 74 1.53 -8.39 24.24
C ILE A 74 0.02 -8.65 24.33
N ALA A 75 -0.48 -9.66 23.64
CA ALA A 75 -1.89 -10.02 23.69
C ALA A 75 -2.32 -10.47 25.10
N ASP A 76 -1.45 -11.21 25.79
CA ASP A 76 -1.68 -11.73 27.13
C ASP A 76 -1.53 -10.65 28.21
N CYS A 77 -0.56 -9.76 28.08
CA CYS A 77 -0.23 -8.78 29.12
C CYS A 77 -1.03 -7.47 29.04
N PHE A 78 -1.61 -7.13 27.88
CA PHE A 78 -2.28 -5.85 27.66
C PHE A 78 -3.74 -6.04 27.22
N PRO A 79 -4.72 -5.82 28.12
CA PRO A 79 -6.13 -6.06 27.79
C PRO A 79 -6.71 -5.06 26.78
N SER A 80 -6.15 -3.84 26.73
CA SER A 80 -6.63 -2.79 25.81
C SER A 80 -6.26 -3.10 24.36
N GLU A 81 -7.26 -3.25 23.49
CA GLU A 81 -7.07 -3.44 22.06
C GLU A 81 -6.28 -2.30 21.40
N GLY A 82 -6.57 -1.04 21.76
CA GLY A 82 -5.85 0.12 21.23
C GLY A 82 -4.34 0.08 21.55
N THR A 83 -3.97 -0.37 22.75
CA THR A 83 -2.57 -0.56 23.14
C THR A 83 -1.93 -1.70 22.35
N ARG A 84 -2.61 -2.85 22.22
CA ARG A 84 -2.12 -4.00 21.44
C ARG A 84 -1.86 -3.63 19.98
N GLN A 85 -2.81 -2.95 19.33
CA GLN A 85 -2.65 -2.47 17.94
C GLN A 85 -1.48 -1.49 17.81
N SER A 86 -1.33 -0.58 18.76
CA SER A 86 -0.25 0.41 18.78
C SER A 86 1.13 -0.23 18.94
N TYR A 87 1.25 -1.24 19.80
CA TYR A 87 2.50 -1.99 19.97
C TYR A 87 2.79 -2.87 18.77
N HIS A 88 1.77 -3.50 18.17
CA HIS A 88 1.91 -4.26 16.94
C HIS A 88 2.49 -3.40 15.81
N LYS A 89 2.02 -2.15 15.64
CA LYS A 89 2.63 -1.18 14.70
C LYS A 89 4.11 -0.91 15.02
N GLY A 90 4.47 -0.81 16.30
CA GLY A 90 5.86 -0.67 16.75
C GLY A 90 6.73 -1.88 16.37
N LEU A 91 6.23 -3.10 16.58
CA LEU A 91 6.94 -4.33 16.19
C LEU A 91 7.09 -4.45 14.67
N LEU A 92 6.09 -4.05 13.89
CA LEU A 92 6.21 -3.99 12.43
C LEU A 92 7.32 -3.02 11.98
N LYS A 93 7.44 -1.87 12.65
CA LYS A 93 8.53 -0.91 12.39
C LYS A 93 9.89 -1.45 12.80
N LEU A 94 9.97 -2.19 13.91
CA LEU A 94 11.19 -2.89 14.30
C LEU A 94 11.60 -3.91 13.23
N ALA A 95 10.68 -4.75 12.77
CA ALA A 95 10.93 -5.73 11.71
C ALA A 95 11.42 -5.05 10.41
N GLU A 96 10.81 -3.93 10.03
CA GLU A 96 11.25 -3.12 8.88
C GLU A 96 12.69 -2.62 9.05
N TRP A 97 13.01 -2.06 10.21
CA TRP A 97 14.34 -1.55 10.52
C TRP A 97 15.40 -2.67 10.55
N LEU A 98 15.08 -3.82 11.15
CA LEU A 98 15.95 -4.99 11.21
C LEU A 98 16.29 -5.50 9.80
N ARG A 99 15.28 -5.62 8.92
CA ARG A 99 15.49 -6.01 7.52
C ARG A 99 16.40 -5.04 6.78
N GLN A 100 16.18 -3.73 6.93
CA GLN A 100 17.06 -2.71 6.33
C GLN A 100 18.51 -2.87 6.80
N ARG A 101 18.72 -3.11 8.10
CA ARG A 101 20.07 -3.34 8.67
C ARG A 101 20.73 -4.62 8.19
N GLN A 102 19.95 -5.65 7.93
CA GLN A 102 20.42 -6.94 7.43
C GLN A 102 20.50 -6.99 5.89
N GLY A 103 20.20 -5.90 5.18
CA GLY A 103 20.14 -5.88 3.71
C GLY A 103 19.04 -6.77 3.11
N LYS A 104 18.05 -7.19 3.91
CA LYS A 104 16.94 -8.02 3.45
C LYS A 104 15.90 -7.16 2.74
N PRO A 105 15.36 -7.58 1.58
CA PRO A 105 14.28 -6.87 0.91
C PRO A 105 13.04 -6.79 1.80
N GLN A 106 12.24 -5.73 1.64
CA GLN A 106 10.96 -5.65 2.32
C GLN A 106 10.02 -6.74 1.79
N PRO A 107 9.37 -7.54 2.66
CA PRO A 107 8.41 -8.53 2.20
C PRO A 107 7.29 -7.82 1.44
N THR A 108 6.97 -8.34 0.26
CA THR A 108 5.81 -7.90 -0.50
C THR A 108 4.57 -8.15 0.34
N LYS A 109 3.82 -7.08 0.64
CA LYS A 109 2.53 -7.22 1.32
C LYS A 109 1.63 -8.13 0.47
N PRO A 110 1.08 -9.22 1.02
CA PRO A 110 0.20 -10.10 0.26
C PRO A 110 -1.07 -9.33 -0.16
N THR A 111 -1.59 -9.64 -1.35
CA THR A 111 -2.90 -9.18 -1.79
C THR A 111 -3.96 -9.65 -0.81
N ASN A 112 -4.81 -8.75 -0.33
CA ASN A 112 -5.93 -9.10 0.54
C ASN A 112 -7.08 -9.67 -0.31
N TRP A 113 -6.93 -10.94 -0.71
CA TRP A 113 -7.88 -11.66 -1.55
C TRP A 113 -9.28 -11.70 -0.92
N ASP A 114 -9.37 -11.97 0.38
CA ASP A 114 -10.64 -12.07 1.10
C ASP A 114 -11.45 -10.77 1.00
N TYR A 115 -10.79 -9.62 1.21
CA TYR A 115 -11.45 -8.32 1.07
C TYR A 115 -11.98 -8.08 -0.35
N PHE A 116 -11.20 -8.41 -1.38
CA PHE A 116 -11.60 -8.13 -2.75
C PHE A 116 -12.65 -9.10 -3.29
N LEU A 117 -12.64 -10.35 -2.82
CA LEU A 117 -13.49 -11.43 -3.32
C LEU A 117 -14.72 -11.67 -2.42
N ALA A 118 -14.84 -10.96 -1.31
CA ALA A 118 -15.98 -11.05 -0.40
C ALA A 118 -17.32 -10.90 -1.15
N GLY A 119 -18.17 -11.91 -0.99
CA GLY A 119 -19.51 -11.98 -1.59
C GLY A 119 -19.54 -12.45 -3.05
N ILE A 120 -18.40 -12.62 -3.72
CA ILE A 120 -18.36 -13.13 -5.11
C ILE A 120 -18.44 -14.66 -5.09
N PRO A 121 -19.26 -15.30 -5.96
CA PRO A 121 -19.32 -16.75 -6.07
C PRO A 121 -17.93 -17.41 -6.22
N PRO A 122 -17.68 -18.57 -5.57
CA PRO A 122 -16.37 -19.25 -5.62
C PRO A 122 -15.88 -19.58 -7.04
N GLU A 123 -16.81 -19.92 -7.94
CA GLU A 123 -16.51 -20.19 -9.35
C GLU A 123 -15.91 -18.95 -10.03
N ILE A 124 -16.57 -17.79 -9.89
CA ILE A 124 -16.10 -16.52 -10.44
C ILE A 124 -14.77 -16.11 -9.80
N THR A 125 -14.63 -16.28 -8.50
CA THR A 125 -13.38 -16.02 -7.75
C THR A 125 -12.21 -16.81 -8.33
N THR A 126 -12.41 -18.10 -8.61
CA THR A 126 -11.39 -18.97 -9.21
C THR A 126 -10.96 -18.47 -10.60
N LEU A 127 -11.93 -18.01 -11.41
CA LEU A 127 -11.68 -17.44 -12.73
C LEU A 127 -10.90 -16.11 -12.68
N ILE A 128 -11.21 -15.25 -11.71
CA ILE A 128 -10.44 -14.03 -11.47
C ILE A 128 -8.98 -14.40 -11.13
N GLN A 129 -8.77 -15.29 -10.18
CA GLN A 129 -7.41 -15.70 -9.78
C GLN A 129 -6.62 -16.34 -10.94
N ARG A 130 -7.27 -17.11 -11.82
CA ARG A 130 -6.64 -17.64 -13.04
C ARG A 130 -6.21 -16.52 -13.99
N TYR A 131 -7.10 -15.55 -14.23
CA TYR A 131 -6.80 -14.41 -15.09
C TYR A 131 -5.66 -13.55 -14.53
N ILE A 132 -5.66 -13.24 -13.23
CA ILE A 132 -4.55 -12.49 -12.61
C ILE A 132 -3.22 -13.23 -12.78
N ARG A 133 -3.19 -14.54 -12.54
CA ARG A 133 -1.99 -15.37 -12.75
C ARG A 133 -1.53 -15.35 -14.20
N HIS A 134 -2.46 -15.36 -15.15
CA HIS A 134 -2.14 -15.21 -16.58
C HIS A 134 -1.47 -13.86 -16.86
N CYS A 135 -2.03 -12.75 -16.35
CA CYS A 135 -1.45 -11.41 -16.54
C CYS A 135 -0.07 -11.25 -15.89
N GLN A 136 0.13 -11.81 -14.69
CA GLN A 136 1.38 -11.71 -13.93
C GLN A 136 2.61 -12.24 -14.68
N ARG A 137 2.44 -13.22 -15.58
CA ARG A 137 3.52 -13.78 -16.41
C ARG A 137 4.21 -12.71 -17.27
N ASN A 138 3.47 -11.67 -17.65
CA ASN A 138 3.95 -10.59 -18.50
C ASN A 138 4.35 -9.32 -17.71
N TRP A 139 4.33 -9.38 -16.38
CA TRP A 139 4.65 -8.25 -15.52
C TRP A 139 6.04 -8.40 -14.89
N LEU A 140 6.76 -7.28 -14.78
CA LEU A 140 8.00 -7.22 -14.00
C LEU A 140 7.71 -7.59 -12.53
N ALA A 141 8.55 -8.44 -11.94
CA ALA A 141 8.39 -8.92 -10.56
C ALA A 141 8.16 -7.77 -9.54
N GLU A 142 8.93 -6.69 -9.65
CA GLU A 142 8.82 -5.49 -8.81
C GLU A 142 7.46 -4.76 -8.90
N LYS A 143 6.69 -4.97 -9.97
CA LYS A 143 5.38 -4.34 -10.21
C LYS A 143 4.22 -5.29 -9.98
N GLN A 144 4.45 -6.60 -9.89
CA GLN A 144 3.40 -7.61 -9.85
C GLN A 144 2.39 -7.34 -8.75
N GLN A 145 2.84 -7.11 -7.52
CA GLN A 145 1.93 -6.86 -6.38
C GLN A 145 1.00 -5.68 -6.62
N ARG A 146 1.57 -4.51 -6.98
CA ARG A 146 0.78 -3.30 -7.22
C ARG A 146 -0.20 -3.47 -8.37
N LEU A 147 0.22 -4.15 -9.44
CA LEU A 147 -0.63 -4.40 -10.61
C LEU A 147 -1.73 -5.41 -10.28
N THR A 148 -1.46 -6.43 -9.46
CA THR A 148 -2.45 -7.36 -8.94
C THR A 148 -3.50 -6.63 -8.13
N ASP A 149 -3.09 -5.84 -7.13
CA ASP A 149 -4.02 -5.10 -6.27
C ASP A 149 -4.88 -4.12 -7.08
N HIS A 150 -4.27 -3.43 -8.05
CA HIS A 150 -4.99 -2.54 -8.96
C HIS A 150 -6.00 -3.30 -9.81
N LEU A 151 -5.59 -4.39 -10.46
CA LEU A 151 -6.43 -5.15 -11.39
C LEU A 151 -7.57 -5.84 -10.66
N VAL A 152 -7.28 -6.53 -9.56
CA VAL A 152 -8.29 -7.18 -8.71
C VAL A 152 -9.28 -6.15 -8.19
N GLY A 153 -8.80 -5.04 -7.59
CA GLY A 153 -9.68 -4.01 -7.05
C GLY A 153 -10.53 -3.29 -8.10
N THR A 154 -10.05 -3.19 -9.35
CA THR A 154 -10.83 -2.62 -10.46
C THR A 154 -11.90 -3.62 -10.92
N LEU A 155 -11.54 -4.88 -11.12
CA LEU A 155 -12.43 -5.92 -11.63
C LEU A 155 -13.53 -6.28 -10.64
N THR A 156 -13.17 -6.49 -9.36
CA THR A 156 -14.14 -6.93 -8.34
C THR A 156 -15.14 -5.86 -7.95
N ARG A 157 -14.87 -4.58 -8.25
CA ARG A 157 -15.80 -3.50 -7.93
C ARG A 157 -17.15 -3.64 -8.62
N PHE A 158 -17.14 -3.86 -9.94
CA PHE A 158 -18.36 -4.14 -10.70
C PHE A 158 -18.99 -5.46 -10.25
N LEU A 159 -18.19 -6.52 -10.08
CA LEU A 159 -18.70 -7.84 -9.74
C LEU A 159 -19.39 -7.88 -8.38
N ARG A 160 -18.83 -7.21 -7.36
CA ARG A 160 -19.46 -7.11 -6.03
C ARG A 160 -20.77 -6.35 -6.09
N TRP A 161 -20.85 -5.27 -6.89
CA TRP A 161 -22.10 -4.56 -7.11
C TRP A 161 -23.12 -5.45 -7.84
N ALA A 162 -22.71 -6.14 -8.91
CA ALA A 162 -23.60 -6.99 -9.70
C ALA A 162 -24.20 -8.15 -8.88
N VAL A 163 -23.40 -8.78 -8.02
CA VAL A 163 -23.88 -9.86 -7.12
C VAL A 163 -24.81 -9.32 -6.03
N ALA A 164 -24.64 -8.07 -5.59
CA ALA A 164 -25.54 -7.45 -4.62
C ALA A 164 -26.91 -7.10 -5.23
N GLU A 165 -26.95 -6.73 -6.51
CA GLU A 165 -28.16 -6.30 -7.21
C GLU A 165 -28.94 -7.46 -7.86
N ALA A 166 -28.25 -8.55 -8.22
CA ALA A 166 -28.86 -9.66 -8.94
C ALA A 166 -28.23 -11.01 -8.55
N PRO A 167 -28.96 -12.13 -8.70
CA PRO A 167 -28.45 -13.46 -8.40
C PRO A 167 -27.46 -13.96 -9.48
N VAL A 168 -26.28 -13.33 -9.55
CA VAL A 168 -25.18 -13.73 -10.43
C VAL A 168 -24.55 -15.01 -9.84
N LYS A 169 -24.76 -16.14 -10.52
CA LYS A 169 -24.19 -17.44 -10.12
C LYS A 169 -22.95 -17.77 -10.96
N THR A 170 -23.01 -17.43 -12.24
CA THR A 170 -22.00 -17.73 -13.26
C THR A 170 -21.59 -16.45 -13.99
N VAL A 171 -20.51 -16.54 -14.77
CA VAL A 171 -20.06 -15.40 -15.61
C VAL A 171 -21.07 -15.08 -16.72
N ALA A 172 -21.83 -16.07 -17.19
CA ALA A 172 -22.84 -15.88 -18.24
C ALA A 172 -24.01 -14.96 -17.78
N ASP A 173 -24.24 -14.87 -16.48
CA ASP A 173 -25.27 -13.99 -15.90
C ASP A 173 -24.88 -12.50 -16.00
N LEU A 174 -23.60 -12.19 -16.17
CA LEU A 174 -23.10 -10.83 -16.38
C LEU A 174 -23.55 -10.32 -17.75
N ASN A 175 -24.40 -9.31 -17.77
CA ASN A 175 -25.02 -8.81 -19.00
C ASN A 175 -24.97 -7.27 -19.07
N PRO A 176 -25.26 -6.66 -20.24
CA PRO A 176 -25.25 -5.21 -20.39
C PRO A 176 -26.18 -4.46 -19.44
N THR A 177 -27.33 -5.04 -19.06
CA THR A 177 -28.28 -4.38 -18.14
C THR A 177 -27.64 -4.16 -16.77
N LEU A 178 -26.92 -5.15 -16.24
CA LEU A 178 -26.15 -4.99 -15.00
C LEU A 178 -25.06 -3.93 -15.15
N TRP A 179 -24.36 -3.91 -16.29
CA TRP A 179 -23.35 -2.87 -16.52
C TRP A 179 -23.94 -1.46 -16.55
N PHE A 180 -25.08 -1.25 -17.21
CA PHE A 180 -25.72 0.06 -17.25
C PHE A 180 -26.30 0.49 -15.89
N GLY A 181 -26.88 -0.44 -15.13
CA GLY A 181 -27.28 -0.15 -13.74
C GLY A 181 -26.10 0.27 -12.86
N TYR A 182 -24.95 -0.43 -13.02
CA TYR A 182 -23.72 -0.05 -12.33
C TYR A 182 -23.22 1.33 -12.77
N LEU A 183 -23.28 1.60 -14.07
CA LEU A 183 -22.89 2.87 -14.65
C LEU A 183 -23.69 4.03 -14.05
N ASP A 184 -25.01 3.90 -13.99
CA ASP A 184 -25.91 4.90 -13.42
C ASP A 184 -25.61 5.15 -11.93
N ALA A 185 -25.47 4.08 -11.14
CA ALA A 185 -25.11 4.18 -9.73
C ALA A 185 -23.78 4.91 -9.51
N ARG A 186 -22.79 4.67 -10.37
CA ARG A 186 -21.46 5.30 -10.27
C ARG A 186 -21.46 6.75 -10.75
N LEU A 187 -22.21 7.07 -11.80
CA LEU A 187 -22.40 8.44 -12.26
C LEU A 187 -23.13 9.28 -11.21
N ALA A 188 -24.16 8.71 -10.57
CA ALA A 188 -24.85 9.34 -9.44
C ALA A 188 -23.91 9.61 -8.24
N ALA A 189 -22.90 8.75 -8.05
CA ALA A 189 -21.83 8.94 -7.05
C ALA A 189 -20.71 9.91 -7.52
N GLY A 190 -20.86 10.58 -8.66
CA GLY A 190 -19.89 11.56 -9.17
C GLY A 190 -18.62 10.94 -9.76
N ILE A 191 -18.63 9.64 -10.09
CA ILE A 191 -17.46 8.98 -10.70
C ILE A 191 -17.35 9.36 -12.18
N GLY A 192 -16.19 9.88 -12.59
CA GLY A 192 -15.97 10.33 -13.96
C GLY A 192 -15.89 9.21 -15.01
N ALA A 193 -16.29 9.54 -16.24
CA ALA A 193 -16.33 8.63 -17.40
C ALA A 193 -15.00 7.90 -17.67
N ALA A 194 -13.85 8.56 -17.51
CA ALA A 194 -12.54 7.94 -17.72
C ALA A 194 -12.28 6.76 -16.76
N THR A 195 -12.73 6.87 -15.51
CA THR A 195 -12.64 5.78 -14.53
C THR A 195 -13.55 4.62 -14.91
N LEU A 196 -14.78 4.92 -15.33
CA LEU A 196 -15.75 3.92 -15.75
C LEU A 196 -15.30 3.18 -17.01
N ASN A 197 -14.73 3.90 -17.98
CA ASN A 197 -14.15 3.30 -19.18
C ASN A 197 -12.96 2.38 -18.86
N ARG A 198 -12.16 2.71 -17.84
CA ARG A 198 -11.09 1.83 -17.37
C ARG A 198 -11.64 0.56 -16.71
N GLU A 199 -12.69 0.69 -15.91
CA GLU A 199 -13.39 -0.45 -15.31
C GLU A 199 -14.00 -1.36 -16.39
N LEU A 200 -14.69 -0.78 -17.38
CA LEU A 200 -15.24 -1.50 -18.54
C LEU A 200 -14.14 -2.23 -19.32
N PHE A 201 -13.02 -1.55 -19.59
CA PHE A 201 -11.90 -2.16 -20.29
C PHE A 201 -11.32 -3.37 -19.54
N CYS A 202 -11.14 -3.25 -18.21
CA CYS A 202 -10.69 -4.35 -17.38
C CYS A 202 -11.68 -5.52 -17.40
N LEU A 203 -12.98 -5.24 -17.30
CA LEU A 203 -14.05 -6.24 -17.39
C LEU A 203 -14.03 -6.96 -18.74
N GLN A 204 -14.02 -6.22 -19.86
CA GLN A 204 -13.99 -6.79 -21.20
C GLN A 204 -12.71 -7.58 -21.47
N SER A 205 -11.56 -7.13 -20.97
CA SER A 205 -10.31 -7.89 -21.12
C SER A 205 -10.36 -9.22 -20.38
N TRP A 206 -10.98 -9.27 -19.20
CA TRP A 206 -11.21 -10.52 -18.47
C TRP A 206 -12.20 -11.43 -19.20
N LEU A 207 -13.31 -10.89 -19.71
CA LEU A 207 -14.31 -11.66 -20.45
C LEU A 207 -13.73 -12.26 -21.75
N ARG A 208 -12.88 -11.53 -22.49
CA ARG A 208 -12.18 -12.09 -23.66
C ARG A 208 -11.26 -13.24 -23.29
N TYR A 209 -10.50 -13.10 -22.20
CA TYR A 209 -9.70 -14.21 -21.67
C TYR A 209 -10.57 -15.43 -21.35
N LEU A 210 -11.76 -15.25 -20.77
CA LEU A 210 -12.67 -16.36 -20.49
C LEU A 210 -13.24 -16.99 -21.77
N GLN A 211 -13.57 -16.17 -22.77
CA GLN A 211 -14.02 -16.64 -24.08
C GLN A 211 -12.96 -17.51 -24.77
N GLU A 212 -11.68 -17.10 -24.72
CA GLU A 212 -10.54 -17.90 -25.22
C GLU A 212 -10.33 -19.22 -24.48
N GLN A 213 -10.91 -19.36 -23.28
CA GLN A 213 -10.90 -20.59 -22.49
C GLN A 213 -12.20 -21.39 -22.65
N GLU A 214 -13.03 -21.04 -23.63
CA GLU A 214 -14.33 -21.66 -23.93
C GLU A 214 -15.32 -21.60 -22.75
N ILE A 215 -15.13 -20.63 -21.84
CA ILE A 215 -16.05 -20.40 -20.73
C ILE A 215 -17.23 -19.57 -21.24
N PRO A 216 -18.49 -20.00 -21.02
CA PRO A 216 -19.66 -19.24 -21.45
C PRO A 216 -19.71 -17.83 -20.83
N ILE A 217 -19.91 -16.83 -21.69
CA ILE A 217 -20.07 -15.42 -21.30
C ILE A 217 -21.23 -14.78 -22.07
N CYS A 218 -21.76 -13.66 -21.60
CA CYS A 218 -22.66 -12.84 -22.39
C CYS A 218 -21.87 -12.02 -23.43
N GLU A 219 -21.87 -12.44 -24.70
CA GLU A 219 -21.14 -11.73 -25.77
C GLU A 219 -21.59 -10.28 -25.97
N ARG A 220 -22.84 -9.96 -25.63
CA ARG A 220 -23.36 -8.58 -25.72
C ARG A 220 -22.58 -7.62 -24.81
N LEU A 221 -22.04 -8.11 -23.68
CA LEU A 221 -21.24 -7.30 -22.76
C LEU A 221 -19.88 -6.89 -23.38
N LEU A 222 -19.33 -7.70 -24.29
CA LEU A 222 -18.13 -7.35 -25.06
C LEU A 222 -18.37 -6.25 -26.09
N ARG A 223 -19.62 -6.01 -26.47
CA ARG A 223 -20.03 -4.98 -27.44
C ARG A 223 -20.42 -3.66 -26.79
N VAL A 224 -20.41 -3.57 -25.46
CA VAL A 224 -20.71 -2.32 -24.75
C VAL A 224 -19.65 -1.28 -25.09
N GLU A 225 -20.11 -0.13 -25.57
CA GLU A 225 -19.27 0.99 -25.95
C GLU A 225 -18.81 1.79 -24.72
N ARG A 226 -17.66 2.45 -24.88
CA ARG A 226 -17.12 3.37 -23.87
C ARG A 226 -17.94 4.65 -23.85
N LEU A 227 -18.04 5.26 -22.67
CA LEU A 227 -18.55 6.61 -22.55
C LEU A 227 -17.68 7.60 -23.31
N LYS A 228 -18.31 8.58 -23.96
CA LYS A 228 -17.59 9.68 -24.58
C LYS A 228 -16.84 10.46 -23.49
N GLU A 229 -15.53 10.47 -23.60
CA GLU A 229 -14.69 11.30 -22.76
C GLU A 229 -14.63 12.69 -23.38
N GLY A 230 -14.81 13.74 -22.56
CA GLY A 230 -14.55 15.10 -23.00
C GLY A 230 -13.08 15.28 -23.45
N PRO A 231 -12.76 16.38 -24.15
CA PRO A 231 -11.41 16.63 -24.63
C PRO A 231 -10.41 16.58 -23.46
N LYS A 232 -9.43 15.67 -23.56
CA LYS A 232 -8.30 15.59 -22.63
C LYS A 232 -7.27 16.62 -23.05
N LEU A 233 -7.53 17.89 -22.74
CA LEU A 233 -6.47 18.88 -22.81
C LEU A 233 -5.57 18.66 -21.59
N PRO A 234 -4.24 18.44 -21.78
CA PRO A 234 -3.31 18.61 -20.69
C PRO A 234 -3.60 19.94 -20.01
N LYS A 235 -3.74 19.95 -18.69
CA LYS A 235 -3.79 21.22 -17.97
C LYS A 235 -2.38 21.78 -18.03
N ASP A 236 -2.13 22.68 -18.96
CA ASP A 236 -0.87 23.40 -19.00
C ASP A 236 -0.70 24.15 -17.68
N VAL A 237 0.43 23.91 -17.03
CA VAL A 237 0.79 24.61 -15.80
C VAL A 237 1.33 25.96 -16.22
N SER A 238 0.71 27.04 -15.76
CA SER A 238 1.18 28.38 -16.11
C SER A 238 2.56 28.64 -15.51
N VAL A 239 3.34 29.52 -16.15
CA VAL A 239 4.66 29.93 -15.62
C VAL A 239 4.54 30.48 -14.19
N ALA A 240 3.46 31.20 -13.88
CA ALA A 240 3.19 31.71 -12.53
C ALA A 240 2.98 30.57 -11.51
N GLN A 241 2.25 29.51 -11.87
CA GLN A 241 2.10 28.33 -11.01
C GLN A 241 3.43 27.60 -10.81
N LEU A 242 4.23 27.46 -11.87
CA LEU A 242 5.58 26.87 -11.75
C LEU A 242 6.48 27.68 -10.81
N GLN A 243 6.43 29.01 -10.89
CA GLN A 243 7.17 29.91 -10.00
C GLN A 243 6.70 29.79 -8.54
N GLN A 244 5.40 29.68 -8.30
CA GLN A 244 4.85 29.47 -6.96
C GLN A 244 5.32 28.14 -6.36
N VAL A 245 5.27 27.06 -7.12
CA VAL A 245 5.79 25.74 -6.69
C VAL A 245 7.29 25.81 -6.41
N ALA A 246 8.07 26.46 -7.27
CA ALA A 246 9.50 26.63 -7.06
C ALA A 246 9.80 27.41 -5.76
N ALA A 247 9.06 28.49 -5.49
CA ALA A 247 9.22 29.30 -4.29
C ALA A 247 8.90 28.51 -3.01
N GLU A 248 7.87 27.67 -3.02
CA GLU A 248 7.53 26.80 -1.88
C GLU A 248 8.63 25.77 -1.62
N ILE A 249 9.08 25.09 -2.68
CA ILE A 249 10.17 24.11 -2.60
C ILE A 249 11.44 24.75 -2.02
N GLU A 250 11.82 25.96 -2.47
CA GLU A 250 12.98 26.66 -1.92
C GLU A 250 12.76 27.06 -0.44
N ARG A 251 11.54 27.50 -0.06
CA ARG A 251 11.21 27.81 1.35
C ARG A 251 11.36 26.59 2.25
N GLU A 252 10.85 25.44 1.80
CA GLU A 252 11.03 24.19 2.54
C GLU A 252 12.51 23.79 2.61
N ALA A 253 13.24 23.91 1.51
CA ALA A 253 14.66 23.55 1.43
C ALA A 253 15.58 24.37 2.37
N VAL A 254 15.17 25.57 2.76
CA VAL A 254 15.88 26.43 3.74
C VAL A 254 15.24 26.45 5.13
N SER A 255 14.19 25.66 5.36
CA SER A 255 13.48 25.61 6.64
C SER A 255 14.40 25.20 7.80
N SER A 256 14.20 25.79 8.97
CA SER A 256 14.85 25.37 10.22
C SER A 256 14.34 24.01 10.71
N HIS A 257 13.13 23.59 10.28
CA HIS A 257 12.56 22.30 10.63
C HIS A 257 13.21 21.18 9.79
N LEU A 258 13.97 20.29 10.45
CA LEU A 258 14.77 19.24 9.78
C LEU A 258 13.98 18.37 8.79
N GLY A 259 12.72 18.03 9.11
CA GLY A 259 11.84 17.25 8.22
C GLY A 259 11.55 17.97 6.90
N LEU A 260 10.97 19.17 6.98
CA LEU A 260 10.71 20.05 5.83
C LEU A 260 11.98 20.34 5.04
N ARG A 261 13.10 20.65 5.70
CA ARG A 261 14.38 20.90 5.03
C ARG A 261 14.84 19.73 4.16
N ARG A 262 14.74 18.52 4.71
CA ARG A 262 15.12 17.31 3.98
C ARG A 262 14.21 17.07 2.76
N CYS A 263 12.89 17.22 2.93
CA CYS A 263 11.94 17.10 1.82
C CYS A 263 12.21 18.16 0.75
N GLY A 264 12.28 19.44 1.12
CA GLY A 264 12.51 20.54 0.19
C GLY A 264 13.81 20.41 -0.61
N VAL A 265 14.92 19.97 0.01
CA VAL A 265 16.18 19.72 -0.74
C VAL A 265 16.01 18.61 -1.79
N MET A 266 15.29 17.54 -1.44
CA MET A 266 15.03 16.42 -2.35
C MET A 266 14.06 16.83 -3.47
N ASP A 267 12.97 17.51 -3.13
CA ASP A 267 11.97 18.01 -4.06
C ASP A 267 12.56 19.03 -5.03
N ARG A 268 13.48 19.88 -4.55
CA ARG A 268 14.26 20.79 -5.40
C ARG A 268 15.08 20.04 -6.46
N ALA A 269 15.80 19.00 -6.05
CA ALA A 269 16.58 18.19 -6.99
C ALA A 269 15.67 17.48 -8.01
N TRP A 270 14.57 16.89 -7.55
CA TRP A 270 13.59 16.21 -8.40
C TRP A 270 12.93 17.16 -9.39
N TRP A 271 12.44 18.30 -8.90
CA TRP A 271 11.76 19.31 -9.71
C TRP A 271 12.67 19.87 -10.79
N ARG A 272 13.92 20.23 -10.46
CA ARG A 272 14.90 20.70 -11.45
C ARG A 272 15.25 19.63 -12.48
N LEU A 273 15.43 18.38 -12.05
CA LEU A 273 15.67 17.27 -12.98
C LEU A 273 14.51 17.13 -13.95
N MET A 274 13.27 17.02 -13.47
CA MET A 274 12.09 16.87 -14.33
C MET A 274 11.92 18.05 -15.29
N LEU A 275 12.06 19.29 -14.79
CA LEU A 275 11.87 20.49 -15.60
C LEU A 275 12.93 20.63 -16.69
N CYS A 276 14.21 20.41 -16.38
CA CYS A 276 15.30 20.63 -17.32
C CYS A 276 15.51 19.47 -18.31
N SER A 277 15.12 18.25 -17.95
CA SER A 277 15.37 17.06 -18.79
C SER A 277 14.11 16.43 -19.39
N GLY A 278 12.92 16.90 -19.00
CA GLY A 278 11.66 16.32 -19.45
C GLY A 278 11.41 14.89 -18.93
N LEU A 279 12.20 14.41 -17.95
CA LEU A 279 12.04 13.08 -17.38
C LEU A 279 10.76 12.96 -16.58
N ARG A 280 10.11 11.79 -16.69
CA ARG A 280 8.97 11.44 -15.85
C ARG A 280 9.45 11.10 -14.44
N VAL A 281 8.58 11.30 -13.44
CA VAL A 281 8.82 10.93 -12.03
C VAL A 281 9.38 9.50 -11.89
N GLY A 282 8.84 8.56 -12.67
CA GLY A 282 9.29 7.17 -12.64
C GLY A 282 10.71 6.94 -13.18
N GLU A 283 11.17 7.77 -14.10
CA GLU A 283 12.52 7.73 -14.65
C GLU A 283 13.52 8.36 -13.68
N VAL A 284 13.19 9.53 -13.12
CA VAL A 284 14.00 10.18 -12.08
C VAL A 284 14.23 9.25 -10.89
N ARG A 285 13.21 8.52 -10.45
CA ARG A 285 13.31 7.53 -9.36
C ARG A 285 14.28 6.37 -9.66
N ARG A 286 14.56 6.07 -10.94
CA ARG A 286 15.44 4.98 -11.36
C ARG A 286 16.86 5.45 -11.72
N LEU A 287 17.16 6.74 -11.63
CA LEU A 287 18.52 7.24 -11.85
C LEU A 287 19.48 6.63 -10.82
N ARG A 288 20.63 6.18 -11.30
CA ARG A 288 21.73 5.66 -10.49
C ARG A 288 22.96 6.55 -10.73
N GLN A 289 23.73 6.81 -9.68
CA GLN A 289 25.05 7.41 -9.83
C GLN A 289 25.95 6.36 -10.51
N SER A 290 26.43 6.68 -11.70
CA SER A 290 27.45 5.94 -12.43
C SER A 290 28.81 6.09 -11.75
#